data_AF-A0A2S6ACH0-F1
#
_entry.id   AF-A0A2S6ACH0-F1
#
_cell.length_a   1.000
_cell.length_b   1.000
_cell.length_c   1.000
_cell.angle_alpha   90.00
_cell.angle_beta   90.00
_cell.angle_gamma   90.00
#
_symmetry.space_group_name_H-M   'P 1'
#
loop_
_entity.id
_entity.type
_entity.pdbx_description
1 polymer ?
#
loop_
_entity_poly.entity_id
_entity_poly.type
_entity_poly.pdbx_seq_one_letter_code
_entity_poly.pdbx_strand_id
1 'polypeptide(L)'
;MRTRHAVLEMITAALATLVAGLSLLLPNGFRWTSQTSVLQLDMLAASQPRAIAVGAIVALVVAVFATTVNHALVAWGTALCGVTTMFLAHLLAESGDRSIAPATLNYLEALAGGILLGGIAVAVLRGWLQVFGWTLGALAAVVFGQLGSTSKGTVRDGVMSAPGWSTTTLPPLWLIMITLVLVIVGMVVNRNQDTVERRSVELPMAPIVAGLVFVIVEVFGAEWLARHAESTGHIVTAAVLTVAAAVVAAVLLPRRDGVLILLAVALAAVGGALIPARLPIWSVAPLVLLIALGLIAGFRRPMPMLAVVALAAMALYCVLVTGHRIGGGVQAAVLSGLLAVLAGYSFGSAAPRYNPTRVLGVAIVFVPSVITALHDRLGRQQCVSDLGGWYLCPTPSMASPAPFWTALGITAGCAAGLLALRYWRKPTTTESVADI
;
A
#
# COMPACT_ATOMS: atom_id res chain seq x y z
N MET A 1 -33.07 -9.01 -0.87
CA MET A 1 -31.99 -9.88 -1.40
C MET A 1 -30.78 -9.09 -1.88
N ARG A 2 -30.96 -8.00 -2.65
CA ARG A 2 -29.88 -7.14 -3.19
C ARG A 2 -28.87 -6.60 -2.14
N THR A 3 -29.33 -6.26 -0.93
CA THR A 3 -28.48 -5.78 0.18
C THR A 3 -27.60 -6.87 0.79
N ARG A 4 -28.09 -8.11 0.94
CA ARG A 4 -27.29 -9.23 1.48
C ARG A 4 -26.14 -9.61 0.55
N HIS A 5 -26.37 -9.58 -0.76
CA HIS A 5 -25.32 -9.80 -1.75
C HIS A 5 -24.26 -8.69 -1.74
N ALA A 6 -24.67 -7.43 -1.67
CA ALA A 6 -23.73 -6.31 -1.61
C ALA A 6 -22.83 -6.33 -0.36
N VAL A 7 -23.37 -6.77 0.79
CA VAL A 7 -22.58 -6.92 2.03
C VAL A 7 -21.58 -8.08 1.91
N LEU A 8 -21.99 -9.22 1.34
CA LEU A 8 -21.08 -10.34 1.10
C LEU A 8 -19.94 -9.92 0.16
N GLU A 9 -20.25 -9.24 -0.94
CA GLU A 9 -19.25 -8.70 -1.86
C GLU A 9 -18.32 -7.69 -1.19
N MET A 10 -18.83 -6.81 -0.32
CA MET A 10 -17.99 -5.90 0.47
C MET A 10 -17.01 -6.68 1.36
N ILE A 11 -17.50 -7.70 2.09
CA ILE A 11 -16.66 -8.51 2.99
C ILE A 11 -15.59 -9.26 2.19
N THR A 12 -15.98 -9.87 1.07
CA THR A 12 -15.04 -10.55 0.17
C THR A 12 -13.99 -9.58 -0.37
N ALA A 13 -14.39 -8.39 -0.82
CA ALA A 13 -13.46 -7.37 -1.29
C ALA A 13 -12.51 -6.90 -0.19
N ALA A 14 -13.01 -6.68 1.03
CA ALA A 14 -12.19 -6.26 2.16
C ALA A 14 -11.17 -7.32 2.57
N LEU A 15 -11.59 -8.59 2.69
CA LEU A 15 -10.68 -9.65 3.09
C LEU A 15 -9.68 -10.01 1.97
N ALA A 16 -10.12 -10.07 0.71
CA ALA A 16 -9.23 -10.37 -0.41
C ALA A 16 -8.17 -9.28 -0.61
N THR A 17 -8.54 -8.00 -0.49
CA THR A 17 -7.57 -6.89 -0.58
C THR A 17 -6.65 -6.81 0.63
N LEU A 18 -7.15 -7.13 1.82
CA LEU A 18 -6.32 -7.26 3.01
C LEU A 18 -5.26 -8.34 2.82
N VAL A 19 -5.66 -9.55 2.40
CA VAL A 19 -4.75 -10.67 2.15
C VAL A 19 -3.75 -10.34 1.03
N ALA A 20 -4.23 -9.78 -0.08
CA ALA A 20 -3.36 -9.36 -1.18
C ALA A 20 -2.35 -8.29 -0.75
N GLY A 21 -2.79 -7.28 0.00
CA GLY A 21 -1.93 -6.22 0.52
C GLY A 21 -0.91 -6.75 1.53
N LEU A 22 -1.31 -7.66 2.42
CA LEU A 22 -0.38 -8.32 3.35
C LEU A 22 0.69 -9.12 2.60
N SER A 23 0.29 -9.86 1.57
CA SER A 23 1.21 -10.63 0.73
C SER A 23 2.21 -9.76 -0.04
N LEU A 24 1.82 -8.52 -0.38
CA LEU A 24 2.73 -7.57 -1.02
C LEU A 24 3.67 -6.97 0.04
N LEU A 25 3.13 -6.48 1.15
CA LEU A 25 3.87 -5.70 2.13
C LEU A 25 4.80 -6.54 3.03
N LEU A 26 4.43 -7.79 3.31
CA LEU A 26 5.13 -8.66 4.26
C LEU A 26 5.79 -9.83 3.51
N PRO A 27 7.12 -9.95 3.57
CA PRO A 27 7.82 -11.07 2.97
C PRO A 27 7.57 -12.35 3.79
N ASN A 28 6.98 -13.37 3.17
CA ASN A 28 6.90 -14.69 3.78
C ASN A 28 8.28 -15.36 3.68
N GLY A 29 8.82 -15.79 4.82
CA GLY A 29 10.16 -16.40 4.88
C GLY A 29 11.15 -15.72 5.83
N PHE A 30 10.76 -14.64 6.53
CA PHE A 30 11.46 -14.19 7.75
C PHE A 30 11.19 -15.18 8.91
N ARG A 31 11.49 -16.46 8.68
CA ARG A 31 11.67 -17.42 9.77
C ARG A 31 13.01 -17.08 10.38
N TRP A 32 12.97 -16.27 11.44
CA TRP A 32 14.08 -16.08 12.36
C TRP A 32 14.29 -17.37 13.18
N THR A 33 14.49 -18.48 12.48
CA THR A 33 14.98 -19.72 13.07
C THR A 33 16.50 -19.65 13.04
N SER A 34 17.16 -20.28 13.99
CA SER A 34 18.63 -20.39 14.10
C SER A 34 19.32 -21.03 12.88
N GLN A 35 18.58 -21.33 11.80
CA GLN A 35 19.02 -22.06 10.62
C GLN A 35 18.99 -21.22 9.32
N THR A 36 18.56 -19.96 9.34
CA THR A 36 18.64 -19.07 8.17
C THR A 36 19.98 -18.34 8.13
N SER A 37 20.70 -18.39 7.01
CA SER A 37 22.01 -17.73 6.89
C SER A 37 21.84 -16.21 6.78
N VAL A 38 22.79 -15.45 7.33
CA VAL A 38 22.80 -13.96 7.26
C VAL A 38 22.73 -13.46 5.82
N LEU A 39 23.37 -14.19 4.89
CA LEU A 39 23.34 -13.90 3.46
C LEU A 39 21.91 -14.01 2.86
N GLN A 40 21.12 -15.01 3.28
CA GLN A 40 19.75 -15.17 2.80
C GLN A 40 18.82 -14.08 3.33
N LEU A 41 19.03 -13.61 4.56
CA LEU A 41 18.25 -12.50 5.13
C LEU A 41 18.58 -11.17 4.45
N ASP A 42 19.84 -10.92 4.12
CA ASP A 42 20.27 -9.73 3.39
C ASP A 42 19.73 -9.72 1.94
N MET A 43 19.78 -10.88 1.27
CA MET A 43 19.16 -11.05 -0.05
C MET A 43 17.62 -10.85 -0.02
N LEU A 44 16.95 -11.25 1.05
CA LEU A 44 15.51 -11.06 1.22
C LEU A 44 15.17 -9.57 1.43
N ALA A 45 15.91 -8.88 2.30
CA ALA A 45 15.73 -7.45 2.55
C ALA A 45 16.02 -6.61 1.28
N ALA A 46 17.03 -6.97 0.50
CA ALA A 46 17.36 -6.29 -0.75
C ALA A 46 16.34 -6.53 -1.88
N SER A 47 15.64 -7.68 -1.88
CA SER A 47 14.69 -8.06 -2.93
C SER A 47 13.25 -7.62 -2.66
N GLN A 48 12.88 -7.34 -1.42
CA GLN A 48 11.51 -7.01 -1.04
C GLN A 48 10.92 -5.77 -1.76
N PRO A 49 11.61 -4.61 -1.85
CA PRO A 49 11.07 -3.45 -2.57
C PRO A 49 10.77 -3.76 -4.05
N ARG A 50 11.62 -4.57 -4.68
CA ARG A 50 11.46 -5.01 -6.07
C ARG A 50 10.29 -5.98 -6.22
N ALA A 51 10.14 -6.93 -5.30
CA ALA A 51 9.01 -7.86 -5.31
C ALA A 51 7.67 -7.12 -5.19
N ILE A 52 7.57 -6.14 -4.27
CA ILE A 52 6.38 -5.28 -4.14
C ILE A 52 6.08 -4.54 -5.44
N ALA A 53 7.10 -3.93 -6.06
CA ALA A 53 6.96 -3.21 -7.31
C ALA A 53 6.46 -4.11 -8.46
N VAL A 54 7.01 -5.32 -8.57
CA VAL A 54 6.55 -6.33 -9.55
C VAL A 54 5.11 -6.71 -9.29
N GLY A 55 4.75 -7.02 -8.04
CA GLY A 55 3.37 -7.34 -7.66
C GLY A 55 2.38 -6.20 -7.95
N ALA A 56 2.78 -4.95 -7.69
CA ALA A 56 2.01 -3.75 -8.02
C ALA A 56 1.78 -3.59 -9.54
N ILE A 57 2.81 -3.80 -10.36
CA ILE A 57 2.70 -3.77 -11.83
C ILE A 57 1.76 -4.89 -12.29
N VAL A 58 1.90 -6.10 -11.77
CA VAL A 58 1.03 -7.23 -12.10
C VAL A 58 -0.41 -6.96 -11.71
N ALA A 59 -0.67 -6.38 -10.53
CA ALA A 59 -2.02 -5.99 -10.12
C ALA A 59 -2.68 -5.06 -11.14
N LEU A 60 -1.91 -4.09 -11.63
CA LEU A 60 -2.40 -3.11 -12.58
C LEU A 60 -2.64 -3.74 -13.96
N VAL A 61 -1.70 -4.56 -14.44
CA VAL A 61 -1.84 -5.30 -15.71
C VAL A 61 -3.07 -6.21 -15.66
N VAL A 62 -3.24 -6.98 -14.60
CA VAL A 62 -4.41 -7.85 -14.38
C VAL A 62 -5.69 -7.03 -14.32
N ALA A 63 -5.70 -5.89 -13.61
CA ALA A 63 -6.86 -5.01 -13.55
C ALA A 63 -7.26 -4.49 -14.94
N VAL A 64 -6.30 -4.04 -15.76
CA VAL A 64 -6.59 -3.56 -17.12
C VAL A 64 -7.11 -4.70 -18.01
N PHE A 65 -6.43 -5.84 -18.05
CA PHE A 65 -6.90 -6.97 -18.85
C PHE A 65 -8.27 -7.47 -18.39
N ALA A 66 -8.49 -7.65 -17.09
CA ALA A 66 -9.78 -8.07 -16.56
C ALA A 66 -10.90 -7.06 -16.92
N THR A 67 -10.63 -5.75 -16.95
CA THR A 67 -11.62 -4.77 -17.41
C THR A 67 -11.95 -4.90 -18.90
N THR A 68 -11.01 -5.33 -19.74
CA THR A 68 -11.21 -5.46 -21.20
C THR A 68 -12.03 -6.70 -21.59
N VAL A 69 -11.90 -7.80 -20.84
CA VAL A 69 -12.54 -9.10 -21.17
C VAL A 69 -14.06 -9.08 -20.93
N ASN A 70 -14.58 -8.06 -20.25
CA ASN A 70 -16.01 -7.79 -20.03
C ASN A 70 -16.84 -8.97 -19.48
N HIS A 71 -16.20 -9.91 -18.79
CA HIS A 71 -16.85 -11.10 -18.26
C HIS A 71 -16.53 -11.26 -16.78
N ALA A 72 -17.55 -11.26 -15.92
CA ALA A 72 -17.38 -11.31 -14.47
C ALA A 72 -16.64 -12.58 -14.02
N LEU A 73 -16.93 -13.73 -14.64
CA LEU A 73 -16.23 -14.98 -14.37
C LEU A 73 -14.72 -14.90 -14.62
N VAL A 74 -14.27 -14.13 -15.61
CA VAL A 74 -12.83 -13.99 -15.87
C VAL A 74 -12.19 -13.20 -14.73
N ALA A 75 -12.79 -12.09 -14.30
CA ALA A 75 -12.29 -11.32 -13.16
C ALA A 75 -12.27 -12.16 -11.86
N TRP A 76 -13.36 -12.86 -11.54
CA TRP A 76 -13.41 -13.77 -10.39
C TRP A 76 -12.44 -14.95 -10.52
N GLY A 77 -12.27 -15.50 -11.72
CA GLY A 77 -11.32 -16.57 -12.02
C GLY A 77 -9.87 -16.13 -11.87
N THR A 78 -9.53 -14.89 -12.28
CA THR A 78 -8.19 -14.33 -12.04
C THR A 78 -7.93 -14.13 -10.54
N ALA A 79 -8.92 -13.61 -9.78
CA ALA A 79 -8.81 -13.49 -8.34
C ALA A 79 -8.64 -14.87 -7.68
N LEU A 80 -9.41 -15.87 -8.12
CA LEU A 80 -9.31 -17.25 -7.65
C LEU A 80 -7.91 -17.83 -7.94
N CYS A 81 -7.39 -17.63 -9.14
CA CYS A 81 -6.03 -18.02 -9.50
C CYS A 81 -5.01 -17.39 -8.55
N GLY A 82 -5.07 -16.08 -8.32
CA GLY A 82 -4.18 -15.39 -7.38
C GLY A 82 -4.20 -15.97 -5.96
N VAL A 83 -5.38 -16.15 -5.36
CA VAL A 83 -5.49 -16.70 -3.99
C VAL A 83 -5.08 -18.18 -3.93
N THR A 84 -5.34 -18.97 -4.97
CA THR A 84 -4.90 -20.39 -5.01
C THR A 84 -3.39 -20.51 -5.13
N THR A 85 -2.74 -19.71 -5.99
CA THR A 85 -1.27 -19.66 -6.09
C THR A 85 -0.65 -19.23 -4.77
N MET A 86 -1.22 -18.24 -4.11
CA MET A 86 -0.78 -17.77 -2.81
C MET A 86 -0.92 -18.85 -1.71
N PHE A 87 -2.05 -19.56 -1.70
CA PHE A 87 -2.27 -20.68 -0.78
C PHE A 87 -1.25 -21.80 -1.00
N LEU A 88 -0.98 -22.18 -2.25
CA LEU A 88 0.05 -23.17 -2.60
C LEU A 88 1.44 -22.70 -2.18
N ALA A 89 1.78 -21.42 -2.38
CA ALA A 89 3.05 -20.85 -1.93
C ALA A 89 3.23 -20.96 -0.41
N HIS A 90 2.16 -20.70 0.36
CA HIS A 90 2.20 -20.84 1.82
C HIS A 90 2.35 -22.31 2.27
N LEU A 91 1.70 -23.25 1.59
CA LEU A 91 1.87 -24.69 1.88
C LEU A 91 3.30 -25.17 1.58
N LEU A 92 3.91 -24.67 0.49
CA LEU A 92 5.30 -24.95 0.15
C LEU A 92 6.28 -24.30 1.17
N ALA A 93 5.95 -23.13 1.69
CA ALA A 93 6.73 -22.49 2.74
C ALA A 93 6.68 -23.27 4.07
N GLU A 94 5.54 -23.90 4.37
CA GLU A 94 5.37 -24.72 5.58
C GLU A 94 6.02 -26.11 5.48
N SER A 95 6.08 -26.71 4.29
CA SER A 95 6.67 -28.04 4.08
C SER A 95 8.18 -28.10 4.36
N GLY A 96 8.84 -26.94 4.49
CA GLY A 96 10.25 -26.85 4.87
C GLY A 96 11.23 -27.32 3.80
N ASP A 97 10.77 -27.39 2.54
CA ASP A 97 11.60 -27.82 1.41
C ASP A 97 12.72 -26.80 1.17
N ARG A 98 13.96 -27.23 1.46
CA ARG A 98 15.17 -26.39 1.39
C ARG A 98 15.63 -26.10 -0.04
N SER A 99 15.02 -26.74 -1.03
CA SER A 99 15.38 -26.58 -2.44
C SER A 99 14.94 -25.24 -3.04
N ILE A 100 13.96 -24.56 -2.43
CA ILE A 100 13.40 -23.31 -2.95
C ILE A 100 14.04 -22.11 -2.25
N ALA A 101 14.66 -21.22 -3.03
CA ALA A 101 15.24 -20.00 -2.49
C ALA A 101 14.14 -19.09 -1.89
N PRO A 102 14.34 -18.52 -0.68
CA PRO A 102 13.35 -17.63 -0.03
C PRO A 102 12.94 -16.43 -0.88
N ALA A 103 13.86 -15.88 -1.67
CA ALA A 103 13.57 -14.80 -2.60
C ALA A 103 12.54 -15.20 -3.67
N THR A 104 12.59 -16.44 -4.17
CA THR A 104 11.64 -16.95 -5.17
C THR A 104 10.23 -17.04 -4.61
N LEU A 105 10.08 -17.49 -3.35
CA LEU A 105 8.78 -17.52 -2.67
C LEU A 105 8.21 -16.11 -2.49
N ASN A 106 9.05 -15.15 -2.09
CA ASN A 106 8.64 -13.75 -1.96
C ASN A 106 8.15 -13.14 -3.29
N TYR A 107 8.85 -13.41 -4.40
CA TYR A 107 8.38 -12.97 -5.72
C TYR A 107 7.07 -13.66 -6.12
N LEU A 108 6.95 -14.97 -5.89
CA LEU A 108 5.74 -15.72 -6.22
C LEU A 108 4.52 -15.20 -5.46
N GLU A 109 4.69 -14.88 -4.19
CA GLU A 109 3.64 -14.29 -3.35
C GLU A 109 3.30 -12.88 -3.74
N ALA A 110 4.29 -12.02 -4.01
CA ALA A 110 4.02 -10.68 -4.50
C ALA A 110 3.26 -10.70 -5.84
N LEU A 111 3.61 -11.63 -6.73
CA LEU A 111 2.87 -11.88 -7.97
C LEU A 111 1.44 -12.34 -7.70
N ALA A 112 1.25 -13.32 -6.80
CA ALA A 112 -0.06 -13.85 -6.46
C ALA A 112 -0.96 -12.81 -5.78
N GLY A 113 -0.42 -12.04 -4.84
CA GLY A 113 -1.08 -10.90 -4.21
C GLY A 113 -1.44 -9.82 -5.23
N GLY A 114 -0.56 -9.54 -6.19
CA GLY A 114 -0.84 -8.65 -7.32
C GLY A 114 -2.03 -9.13 -8.16
N ILE A 115 -2.02 -10.40 -8.58
CA ILE A 115 -3.11 -11.02 -9.36
C ILE A 115 -4.43 -10.94 -8.59
N LEU A 116 -4.43 -11.26 -7.29
CA LEU A 116 -5.61 -11.18 -6.43
C LEU A 116 -6.13 -9.74 -6.32
N LEU A 117 -5.25 -8.77 -6.07
CA LEU A 117 -5.60 -7.35 -5.92
C LEU A 117 -6.23 -6.79 -7.20
N GLY A 118 -5.62 -7.06 -8.36
CA GLY A 118 -6.11 -6.63 -9.66
C GLY A 118 -7.42 -7.30 -10.06
N GLY A 119 -7.50 -8.62 -9.90
CA GLY A 119 -8.69 -9.40 -10.23
C GLY A 119 -9.91 -9.01 -9.40
N ILE A 120 -9.74 -8.89 -8.08
CA ILE A 120 -10.85 -8.55 -7.17
C ILE A 120 -11.34 -7.10 -7.37
N ALA A 121 -10.44 -6.18 -7.72
CA ALA A 121 -10.82 -4.81 -8.04
C ALA A 121 -11.83 -4.80 -9.20
N VAL A 122 -11.59 -5.56 -10.26
CA VAL A 122 -12.52 -5.61 -11.39
C VAL A 122 -13.76 -6.43 -11.08
N ALA A 123 -13.61 -7.53 -10.33
CA ALA A 123 -14.71 -8.44 -10.03
C ALA A 123 -15.81 -7.78 -9.17
N VAL A 124 -15.43 -6.94 -8.21
CA VAL A 124 -16.33 -6.49 -7.13
C VAL A 124 -16.66 -4.99 -7.16
N LEU A 125 -15.83 -4.12 -7.75
CA LEU A 125 -16.03 -2.66 -7.71
C LEU A 125 -17.19 -2.18 -8.61
N ARG A 126 -18.43 -2.44 -8.18
CA ARG A 126 -19.68 -2.06 -8.87
C ARG A 126 -20.52 -1.04 -8.12
N GLY A 127 -20.43 -1.00 -6.79
CA GLY A 127 -21.19 -0.10 -5.94
C GLY A 127 -20.35 0.46 -4.80
N TRP A 128 -20.85 1.52 -4.15
CA TRP A 128 -20.13 2.25 -3.11
C TRP A 128 -19.69 1.36 -1.92
N LEU A 129 -20.52 0.38 -1.56
CA LEU A 129 -20.23 -0.60 -0.50
C LEU A 129 -18.99 -1.44 -0.85
N GLN A 130 -18.90 -1.89 -2.10
CA GLN A 130 -17.77 -2.67 -2.59
C GLN A 130 -16.49 -1.83 -2.67
N VAL A 131 -16.59 -0.58 -3.12
CA VAL A 131 -15.46 0.37 -3.09
C VAL A 131 -14.95 0.57 -1.68
N PHE A 132 -15.88 0.77 -0.74
CA PHE A 132 -15.55 0.93 0.66
C PHE A 132 -14.82 -0.30 1.20
N GLY A 133 -15.35 -1.50 0.99
CA GLY A 133 -14.71 -2.75 1.45
C GLY A 133 -13.31 -2.93 0.85
N TRP A 134 -13.18 -2.77 -0.47
CA TRP A 134 -11.92 -2.92 -1.19
C TRP A 134 -10.84 -1.93 -0.72
N THR A 135 -11.20 -0.65 -0.59
CA THR A 135 -10.26 0.39 -0.11
C THR A 135 -9.90 0.23 1.36
N LEU A 136 -10.87 -0.14 2.20
CA LEU A 136 -10.65 -0.40 3.62
C LEU A 136 -9.69 -1.56 3.84
N GLY A 137 -9.88 -2.68 3.13
CA GLY A 137 -9.00 -3.84 3.23
C GLY A 137 -7.58 -3.55 2.77
N ALA A 138 -7.42 -2.83 1.66
CA ALA A 138 -6.12 -2.37 1.18
C ALA A 138 -5.38 -1.46 2.19
N LEU A 139 -6.07 -0.45 2.75
CA LEU A 139 -5.46 0.44 3.74
C LEU A 139 -5.22 -0.25 5.09
N ALA A 140 -6.09 -1.19 5.48
CA ALA A 140 -5.89 -2.02 6.66
C ALA A 140 -4.62 -2.88 6.51
N ALA A 141 -4.32 -3.41 5.33
CA ALA A 141 -3.09 -4.14 5.07
C ALA A 141 -1.83 -3.31 5.39
N VAL A 142 -1.86 -2.00 5.11
CA VAL A 142 -0.78 -1.07 5.49
C VAL A 142 -0.65 -1.02 7.01
N VAL A 143 -1.75 -0.85 7.75
CA VAL A 143 -1.74 -0.80 9.23
C VAL A 143 -1.17 -2.09 9.82
N PHE A 144 -1.61 -3.25 9.32
CA PHE A 144 -1.08 -4.54 9.74
C PHE A 144 0.40 -4.72 9.35
N GLY A 145 0.80 -4.25 8.17
CA GLY A 145 2.19 -4.22 7.74
C GLY A 145 3.09 -3.40 8.66
N GLN A 146 2.56 -2.33 9.27
CA GLN A 146 3.31 -1.47 10.20
C GLN A 146 3.44 -2.02 11.62
N LEU A 147 2.54 -2.93 12.05
CA LEU A 147 2.78 -3.73 13.27
C LEU A 147 4.10 -4.49 13.16
N GLY A 148 4.49 -4.78 11.91
CA GLY A 148 5.84 -4.66 11.33
C GLY A 148 7.04 -4.75 12.27
N SER A 149 7.17 -3.62 12.93
CA SER A 149 8.46 -3.10 13.31
C SER A 149 8.73 -3.34 14.79
N THR A 150 7.89 -4.12 15.49
CA THR A 150 8.01 -4.37 16.92
C THR A 150 9.06 -5.45 17.21
N SER A 151 10.34 -5.11 17.04
CA SER A 151 11.47 -5.89 17.55
C SER A 151 11.54 -5.78 19.08
N LYS A 152 10.84 -6.67 19.77
CA LYS A 152 11.26 -7.16 21.09
C LYS A 152 11.50 -8.65 20.95
N GLY A 153 12.76 -9.05 20.82
CA GLY A 153 13.17 -10.41 21.14
C GLY A 153 13.21 -10.54 22.65
N THR A 154 12.50 -11.51 23.23
CA THR A 154 12.65 -11.85 24.65
C THR A 154 13.80 -12.83 24.79
N VAL A 155 14.84 -12.49 25.55
CA VAL A 155 15.84 -13.49 25.96
C VAL A 155 15.16 -14.44 26.92
N ARG A 156 15.05 -15.72 26.53
CA ARG A 156 14.55 -16.79 27.41
C ARG A 156 15.66 -17.84 27.48
N ASP A 157 16.12 -18.13 28.69
CA ASP A 157 17.18 -19.12 28.96
C ASP A 157 18.49 -18.88 28.19
N GLY A 158 18.92 -17.62 28.06
CA GLY A 158 20.15 -17.26 27.35
C GLY A 158 20.07 -17.34 25.82
N VAL A 159 18.93 -17.78 25.28
CA VAL A 159 18.64 -17.78 23.84
C VAL A 159 17.72 -16.61 23.53
N MET A 160 18.17 -15.72 22.66
CA MET A 160 17.36 -14.60 22.19
C MET A 160 16.20 -15.18 21.36
N SER A 161 14.98 -15.12 21.88
CA SER A 161 13.79 -15.47 21.10
C SER A 161 13.66 -14.41 20.01
N ALA A 162 13.51 -14.83 18.77
CA ALA A 162 13.31 -13.92 17.68
C ALA A 162 12.11 -12.98 17.93
N PRO A 163 12.09 -11.76 17.35
CA PRO A 163 10.97 -10.83 17.46
C PRO A 163 9.65 -11.58 17.32
N GLY A 164 8.63 -11.22 18.12
CA GLY A 164 7.38 -11.96 18.39
C GLY A 164 6.50 -12.40 17.20
N TRP A 165 7.06 -12.43 16.00
CA TRP A 165 6.54 -12.86 14.72
C TRP A 165 7.20 -14.12 14.18
N SER A 166 8.30 -14.56 14.77
CA SER A 166 9.13 -15.64 14.20
C SER A 166 8.43 -17.00 14.07
N THR A 167 7.21 -17.14 14.57
CA THR A 167 6.46 -18.40 14.54
C THR A 167 5.26 -18.39 13.60
N THR A 168 4.81 -17.26 13.05
CA THR A 168 3.57 -17.23 12.24
C THR A 168 3.75 -16.49 10.93
N THR A 169 3.53 -17.20 9.83
CA THR A 169 3.48 -16.66 8.46
C THR A 169 2.36 -15.62 8.34
N LEU A 170 2.65 -14.50 7.70
CA LEU A 170 1.69 -13.43 7.42
C LEU A 170 1.55 -13.29 5.89
N PRO A 171 0.31 -13.30 5.35
CA PRO A 171 -0.96 -13.49 6.04
C PRO A 171 -1.16 -14.94 6.53
N PRO A 172 -1.89 -15.14 7.64
CA PRO A 172 -2.04 -16.47 8.21
C PRO A 172 -2.90 -17.37 7.31
N LEU A 173 -2.57 -18.66 7.24
CA LEU A 173 -3.26 -19.63 6.38
C LEU A 173 -4.78 -19.64 6.53
N TRP A 174 -5.28 -19.49 7.76
CA TRP A 174 -6.73 -19.45 8.02
C TRP A 174 -7.41 -18.28 7.31
N LEU A 175 -6.74 -17.12 7.22
CA LEU A 175 -7.25 -15.94 6.54
C LEU A 175 -7.27 -16.17 5.03
N ILE A 176 -6.23 -16.79 4.48
CA ILE A 176 -6.15 -17.18 3.07
C ILE A 176 -7.29 -18.16 2.74
N MET A 177 -7.51 -19.16 3.58
CA MET A 177 -8.61 -20.13 3.41
C MET A 177 -9.98 -19.48 3.40
N ILE A 178 -10.25 -18.56 4.33
CA ILE A 178 -11.51 -17.81 4.36
C ILE A 178 -11.66 -16.97 3.08
N THR A 179 -10.60 -16.29 2.64
CA THR A 179 -10.65 -15.52 1.38
C THR A 179 -10.89 -16.41 0.17
N LEU A 180 -10.26 -17.58 0.11
CA LEU A 180 -10.44 -18.55 -0.96
C LEU A 180 -11.90 -18.98 -1.06
N VAL A 181 -12.51 -19.36 0.07
CA VAL A 181 -13.93 -19.75 0.12
C VAL A 181 -14.83 -18.60 -0.32
N LEU A 182 -14.58 -17.38 0.17
CA LEU A 182 -15.36 -16.20 -0.21
C LEU A 182 -15.24 -15.84 -1.70
N VAL A 183 -14.05 -16.02 -2.29
CA VAL A 183 -13.82 -15.82 -3.73
C VAL A 183 -14.55 -16.88 -4.54
N ILE A 184 -14.54 -18.15 -4.12
CA ILE A 184 -15.31 -19.23 -4.74
C ILE A 184 -16.81 -18.94 -4.68
N VAL A 185 -17.32 -18.57 -3.49
CA VAL A 185 -18.74 -18.22 -3.31
C VAL A 185 -19.10 -17.01 -4.18
N GLY A 186 -18.27 -15.98 -4.22
CA GLY A 186 -18.46 -14.81 -5.07
C GLY A 186 -18.50 -15.16 -6.56
N MET A 187 -17.59 -16.03 -7.02
CA MET A 187 -17.57 -16.54 -8.38
C MET A 187 -18.85 -17.31 -8.73
N VAL A 188 -19.31 -18.22 -7.86
CA VAL A 188 -20.51 -19.03 -8.08
C VAL A 188 -21.78 -18.17 -8.08
N VAL A 189 -21.90 -17.24 -7.13
CA VAL A 189 -23.07 -16.34 -7.02
C VAL A 189 -23.16 -15.41 -8.24
N ASN A 190 -22.00 -14.96 -8.74
CA ASN A 190 -21.93 -13.99 -9.82
C ASN A 190 -21.74 -14.63 -11.22
N ARG A 191 -21.87 -15.96 -11.33
CA ARG A 191 -21.55 -16.71 -12.56
C ARG A 191 -22.43 -16.40 -13.77
N ASN A 192 -23.67 -16.01 -13.52
CA ASN A 192 -24.68 -15.73 -14.56
C ASN A 192 -24.82 -14.22 -14.86
N GLN A 193 -23.90 -13.38 -14.38
CA GLN A 193 -23.96 -11.94 -14.60
C GLN A 193 -23.01 -11.53 -15.74
N ASP A 194 -23.59 -11.34 -16.93
CA ASP A 194 -22.85 -11.06 -18.17
C ASP A 194 -22.53 -9.57 -18.37
N THR A 195 -23.06 -8.68 -17.54
CA THR A 195 -22.92 -7.22 -17.72
C THR A 195 -21.86 -6.64 -16.80
N VAL A 196 -20.59 -6.80 -17.17
CA VAL A 196 -19.60 -5.78 -16.82
C VAL A 196 -19.86 -4.60 -17.76
N GLU A 197 -19.95 -3.38 -17.22
CA GLU A 197 -20.25 -2.18 -18.00
C GLU A 197 -19.07 -1.90 -18.94
N ARG A 198 -19.26 -2.22 -20.23
CA ARG A 198 -18.26 -2.06 -21.30
C ARG A 198 -18.01 -0.56 -21.52
N ARG A 199 -17.00 0.04 -20.87
CA ARG A 199 -16.82 1.50 -20.88
C ARG A 199 -15.68 2.05 -21.75
N SER A 200 -15.02 1.23 -22.57
CA SER A 200 -14.26 1.69 -23.75
C SER A 200 -13.87 0.52 -24.66
N VAL A 201 -13.95 0.71 -25.97
CA VAL A 201 -13.55 -0.26 -27.02
C VAL A 201 -12.02 -0.26 -27.24
N GLU A 202 -11.33 0.75 -26.71
CA GLU A 202 -9.87 0.87 -26.76
C GLU A 202 -9.27 0.38 -25.43
N LEU A 203 -8.23 -0.45 -25.49
CA LEU A 203 -7.46 -0.85 -24.31
C LEU A 203 -6.95 0.43 -23.62
N PRO A 204 -7.35 0.73 -22.37
CA PRO A 204 -6.82 1.86 -21.66
C PRO A 204 -5.36 1.54 -21.26
N MET A 205 -4.43 1.82 -22.17
CA MET A 205 -2.98 1.68 -21.93
C MET A 205 -2.46 2.76 -20.98
N ALA A 206 -3.17 3.88 -20.85
CA ALA A 206 -2.76 5.02 -20.04
C ALA A 206 -2.52 4.68 -18.55
N PRO A 207 -3.41 3.97 -17.83
CA PRO A 207 -3.11 3.48 -16.48
C PRO A 207 -1.87 2.59 -16.39
N ILE A 208 -1.63 1.74 -17.40
CA ILE A 208 -0.44 0.85 -17.45
C ILE A 208 0.83 1.67 -17.55
N VAL A 209 0.90 2.54 -18.54
CA VAL A 209 2.07 3.38 -18.76
C VAL A 209 2.30 4.31 -17.56
N ALA A 210 1.24 4.94 -17.04
CA ALA A 210 1.32 5.81 -15.87
C ALA A 210 1.85 5.08 -14.63
N GLY A 211 1.31 3.90 -14.35
CA GLY A 211 1.76 3.08 -13.22
C GLY A 211 3.20 2.58 -13.38
N LEU A 212 3.55 2.08 -14.57
CA LEU A 212 4.89 1.60 -14.86
C LEU A 212 5.94 2.70 -14.70
N VAL A 213 5.69 3.87 -15.29
CA VAL A 213 6.58 5.04 -15.19
C VAL A 213 6.75 5.45 -13.73
N PHE A 214 5.66 5.55 -12.97
CA PHE A 214 5.74 5.93 -11.56
C PHE A 214 6.53 4.91 -10.72
N VAL A 215 6.19 3.61 -10.84
CA VAL A 215 6.84 2.54 -10.05
C VAL A 215 8.34 2.45 -10.37
N ILE A 216 8.74 2.56 -11.64
CA ILE A 216 10.15 2.54 -12.02
C ILE A 216 10.90 3.72 -11.41
N VAL A 217 10.34 4.94 -11.51
CA VAL A 217 10.97 6.15 -10.95
C VAL A 217 11.08 6.03 -9.44
N GLU A 218 10.05 5.52 -8.75
CA GLU A 218 10.05 5.42 -7.29
C GLU A 218 11.04 4.37 -6.78
N VAL A 219 11.07 3.18 -7.39
CA VAL A 219 12.04 2.12 -7.03
C VAL A 219 13.47 2.57 -7.32
N PHE A 220 13.71 3.15 -8.50
CA PHE A 220 15.03 3.66 -8.85
C PHE A 220 15.46 4.80 -7.93
N GLY A 221 14.55 5.73 -7.63
CA GLY A 221 14.78 6.84 -6.70
C GLY A 221 15.10 6.36 -5.29
N ALA A 222 14.36 5.36 -4.79
CA ALA A 222 14.59 4.75 -3.49
C ALA A 222 15.96 4.05 -3.43
N GLU A 223 16.32 3.25 -4.44
CA GLU A 223 17.64 2.60 -4.52
C GLU A 223 18.78 3.61 -4.67
N TRP A 224 18.58 4.65 -5.48
CA TRP A 224 19.55 5.72 -5.66
C TRP A 224 19.83 6.44 -4.34
N LEU A 225 18.77 6.79 -3.61
CA LEU A 225 18.86 7.52 -2.37
C LEU A 225 19.39 6.66 -1.22
N ALA A 226 19.08 5.36 -1.22
CA ALA A 226 19.69 4.41 -0.29
C ALA A 226 21.24 4.39 -0.39
N ARG A 227 21.80 4.73 -1.56
CA ARG A 227 23.25 4.85 -1.80
C ARG A 227 23.82 6.25 -1.61
N HIS A 228 23.03 7.32 -1.82
CA HIS A 228 23.54 8.69 -1.91
C HIS A 228 22.81 9.73 -1.01
N ALA A 229 22.13 9.30 0.05
CA ALA A 229 21.37 10.18 0.95
C ALA A 229 22.17 11.27 1.68
N GLU A 230 23.50 11.25 1.60
CA GLU A 230 24.37 12.20 2.30
C GLU A 230 24.39 13.60 1.67
N SER A 231 24.03 13.72 0.38
CA SER A 231 23.96 15.00 -0.32
C SER A 231 22.53 15.51 -0.43
N THR A 232 22.30 16.75 0.03
CA THR A 232 21.02 17.46 -0.15
C THR A 232 20.61 17.55 -1.62
N GLY A 233 21.58 17.65 -2.54
CA GLY A 233 21.31 17.67 -3.98
C GLY A 233 20.62 16.38 -4.44
N HIS A 234 21.12 15.21 -4.02
CA HIS A 234 20.51 13.93 -4.38
C HIS A 234 19.10 13.76 -3.81
N ILE A 235 18.89 14.20 -2.58
CA ILE A 235 17.57 14.23 -1.94
C ILE A 235 16.58 15.08 -2.76
N VAL A 236 16.96 16.29 -3.12
CA VAL A 236 16.11 17.21 -3.91
C VAL A 236 15.82 16.62 -5.28
N THR A 237 16.83 16.06 -5.97
CA THR A 237 16.61 15.44 -7.29
C THR A 237 15.63 14.28 -7.23
N ALA A 238 15.73 13.41 -6.22
CA ALA A 238 14.82 12.28 -6.06
C ALA A 238 13.39 12.77 -5.78
N ALA A 239 13.23 13.76 -4.90
CA ALA A 239 11.92 14.35 -4.60
C ALA A 239 11.28 15.00 -5.84
N VAL A 240 12.06 15.76 -6.64
CA VAL A 240 11.59 16.37 -7.88
C VAL A 240 11.19 15.32 -8.91
N LEU A 241 11.95 14.23 -9.04
CA LEU A 241 11.63 13.12 -9.93
C LEU A 241 10.33 12.41 -9.52
N THR A 242 10.12 12.16 -8.22
CA THR A 242 8.86 11.58 -7.70
C THR A 242 7.68 12.50 -7.99
N VAL A 243 7.80 13.81 -7.76
CA VAL A 243 6.73 14.78 -8.08
C VAL A 243 6.46 14.82 -9.58
N ALA A 244 7.50 14.86 -10.42
CA ALA A 244 7.36 14.87 -11.87
C ALA A 244 6.66 13.59 -12.36
N ALA A 245 7.07 12.41 -11.88
CA ALA A 245 6.45 11.14 -12.22
C ALA A 245 4.98 11.08 -11.77
N ALA A 246 4.67 11.58 -10.56
CA ALA A 246 3.32 11.66 -10.04
C ALA A 246 2.42 12.58 -10.89
N VAL A 247 2.93 13.75 -11.29
CA VAL A 247 2.20 14.70 -12.15
C VAL A 247 2.01 14.11 -13.56
N VAL A 248 3.04 13.50 -14.15
CA VAL A 248 2.94 12.84 -15.45
C VAL A 248 1.92 11.71 -15.40
N ALA A 249 1.97 10.84 -14.38
CA ALA A 249 0.99 9.77 -14.19
C ALA A 249 -0.43 10.32 -14.03
N ALA A 250 -0.61 11.41 -13.27
CA ALA A 250 -1.90 12.04 -13.06
C ALA A 250 -2.46 12.72 -14.32
N VAL A 251 -1.60 13.28 -15.19
CA VAL A 251 -2.00 13.88 -16.47
C VAL A 251 -2.28 12.81 -17.53
N LEU A 252 -1.54 11.69 -17.54
CA LEU A 252 -1.79 10.57 -18.45
C LEU A 252 -3.16 9.93 -18.20
N LEU A 253 -3.62 9.91 -16.95
CA LEU A 253 -4.94 9.39 -16.62
C LEU A 253 -6.04 10.30 -17.16
N PRO A 254 -7.14 9.74 -17.68
CA PRO A 254 -8.25 10.53 -18.18
C PRO A 254 -8.95 11.34 -17.06
N ARG A 255 -9.63 12.41 -17.46
CA ARG A 255 -10.56 13.20 -16.62
C ARG A 255 -9.96 13.70 -15.30
N ARG A 256 -10.54 13.39 -14.14
CA ARG A 256 -10.03 13.80 -12.82
C ARG A 256 -9.52 12.61 -12.02
N ASP A 257 -9.25 11.49 -12.68
CA ASP A 257 -8.84 10.27 -12.00
C ASP A 257 -7.40 10.37 -11.46
N GLY A 258 -6.58 11.27 -12.02
CA GLY A 258 -5.25 11.63 -11.50
C GLY A 258 -5.24 12.28 -10.10
N VAL A 259 -6.40 12.69 -9.57
CA VAL A 259 -6.50 13.23 -8.20
C VAL A 259 -6.13 12.19 -7.15
N LEU A 260 -6.57 10.93 -7.35
CA LEU A 260 -6.24 9.85 -6.42
C LEU A 260 -4.73 9.59 -6.38
N ILE A 261 -4.06 9.68 -7.53
CA ILE A 261 -2.62 9.44 -7.65
C ILE A 261 -1.84 10.47 -6.84
N LEU A 262 -2.12 11.76 -7.05
CA LEU A 262 -1.41 12.83 -6.32
C LEU A 262 -1.65 12.76 -4.81
N LEU A 263 -2.88 12.37 -4.39
CA LEU A 263 -3.20 12.13 -2.98
C LEU A 263 -2.47 10.91 -2.40
N ALA A 264 -2.42 9.80 -3.14
CA ALA A 264 -1.73 8.59 -2.73
C ALA A 264 -0.22 8.83 -2.59
N VAL A 265 0.38 9.59 -3.51
CA VAL A 265 1.81 9.97 -3.45
C VAL A 265 2.08 10.88 -2.25
N ALA A 266 1.24 11.90 -2.04
CA ALA A 266 1.37 12.76 -0.86
C ALA A 266 1.22 11.97 0.46
N LEU A 267 0.25 11.05 0.51
CA LEU A 267 0.03 10.18 1.66
C LEU A 267 1.22 9.25 1.90
N ALA A 268 1.75 8.60 0.86
CA ALA A 268 2.91 7.72 0.94
C ALA A 268 4.19 8.48 1.34
N ALA A 269 4.32 9.73 0.90
CA ALA A 269 5.40 10.62 1.31
C ALA A 269 5.33 10.97 2.80
N VAL A 270 4.18 11.46 3.26
CA VAL A 270 3.97 11.84 4.67
C VAL A 270 4.03 10.61 5.58
N GLY A 271 3.38 9.51 5.19
CA GLY A 271 3.44 8.25 5.90
C GLY A 271 4.84 7.63 5.94
N GLY A 272 5.61 7.74 4.86
CA GLY A 272 7.00 7.28 4.83
C GLY A 272 7.94 8.08 5.74
N ALA A 273 7.66 9.38 5.95
CA ALA A 273 8.40 10.20 6.92
C ALA A 273 7.99 9.88 8.37
N LEU A 274 6.71 9.57 8.58
CA LEU A 274 6.13 9.14 9.84
C LEU A 274 6.33 7.63 10.03
N ILE A 275 7.55 7.18 10.34
CA ILE A 275 7.69 5.79 10.82
C ILE A 275 6.88 5.66 12.12
N PRO A 276 5.86 4.80 12.16
CA PRO A 276 5.01 4.71 13.33
C PRO A 276 5.84 4.24 14.52
N ALA A 277 5.72 4.99 15.62
CA ALA A 277 6.20 4.49 16.90
C ALA A 277 5.50 3.16 17.19
N ARG A 278 6.26 2.21 17.75
CA ARG A 278 5.82 0.89 18.22
C ARG A 278 4.33 0.84 18.56
N LEU A 279 3.52 0.43 17.58
CA LEU A 279 2.08 0.37 17.73
C LEU A 279 1.72 -0.97 18.39
N PRO A 280 1.08 -0.97 19.57
CA PRO A 280 0.63 -2.20 20.20
C PRO A 280 -0.45 -2.87 19.34
N ILE A 281 -0.55 -4.20 19.38
CA ILE A 281 -1.47 -4.96 18.51
C ILE A 281 -2.95 -4.53 18.69
N TRP A 282 -3.32 -4.06 19.87
CA TRP A 282 -4.66 -3.53 20.15
C TRP A 282 -4.96 -2.21 19.42
N SER A 283 -3.96 -1.51 18.90
CA SER A 283 -4.14 -0.25 18.15
C SER A 283 -4.61 -0.45 16.71
N VAL A 284 -4.58 -1.68 16.20
CA VAL A 284 -5.04 -1.98 14.84
C VAL A 284 -6.52 -1.70 14.66
N ALA A 285 -7.35 -2.23 15.56
CA ALA A 285 -8.79 -2.04 15.51
C ALA A 285 -9.20 -0.56 15.49
N PRO A 286 -8.71 0.32 16.38
CA PRO A 286 -9.04 1.74 16.31
C PRO A 286 -8.47 2.43 15.07
N LEU A 287 -7.29 2.05 14.57
CA LEU A 287 -6.74 2.63 13.33
C LEU A 287 -7.57 2.25 12.09
N VAL A 288 -7.99 0.99 11.98
CA VAL A 288 -8.89 0.53 10.91
C VAL A 288 -10.25 1.24 11.00
N LEU A 289 -10.76 1.45 12.21
CA LEU A 289 -11.98 2.24 12.43
C LEU A 289 -11.81 3.70 11.99
N LEU A 290 -10.67 4.33 12.29
CA LEU A 290 -10.36 5.69 11.86
C LEU A 290 -10.24 5.81 10.33
N ILE A 291 -9.66 4.81 9.66
CA ILE A 291 -9.65 4.73 8.19
C ILE A 291 -11.08 4.65 7.66
N ALA A 292 -11.92 3.78 8.23
CA ALA A 292 -13.32 3.65 7.84
C ALA A 292 -14.09 4.97 7.99
N LEU A 293 -13.90 5.69 9.12
CA LEU A 293 -14.50 7.00 9.35
C LEU A 293 -14.00 8.05 8.35
N GLY A 294 -12.70 8.06 8.05
CA GLY A 294 -12.09 8.91 7.03
C GLY A 294 -12.69 8.65 5.64
N LEU A 295 -12.82 7.38 5.25
CA LEU A 295 -13.44 6.97 3.98
C LEU A 295 -14.88 7.47 3.88
N ILE A 296 -15.70 7.25 4.91
CA ILE A 296 -17.10 7.71 4.95
C ILE A 296 -17.17 9.23 4.84
N ALA A 297 -16.31 9.95 5.56
CA ALA A 297 -16.23 11.41 5.50
C ALA A 297 -15.83 11.89 4.10
N GLY A 298 -14.86 11.22 3.46
CA GLY A 298 -14.42 11.51 2.10
C GLY A 298 -15.52 11.31 1.07
N PHE A 299 -16.28 10.21 1.16
CA PHE A 299 -17.42 9.96 0.27
C PHE A 299 -18.54 10.98 0.45
N ARG A 300 -18.82 11.42 1.68
CA ARG A 300 -19.87 12.41 1.96
C ARG A 300 -19.50 13.82 1.54
N ARG A 301 -18.23 14.21 1.67
CA ARG A 301 -17.72 15.55 1.34
C ARG A 301 -16.38 15.46 0.62
N PRO A 302 -16.39 15.23 -0.71
CA PRO A 302 -15.16 15.05 -1.49
C PRO A 302 -14.43 16.39 -1.67
N MET A 303 -13.53 16.72 -0.74
CA MET A 303 -12.66 17.89 -0.82
C MET A 303 -11.18 17.45 -0.86
N PRO A 304 -10.67 16.99 -2.03
CA PRO A 304 -9.31 16.46 -2.12
C PRO A 304 -8.21 17.51 -1.80
N MET A 305 -8.52 18.80 -1.96
CA MET A 305 -7.60 19.87 -1.53
C MET A 305 -7.44 19.93 -0.02
N LEU A 306 -8.52 19.69 0.74
CA LEU A 306 -8.46 19.65 2.20
C LEU A 306 -7.58 18.50 2.67
N ALA A 307 -7.64 17.35 1.98
CA ALA A 307 -6.78 16.21 2.27
C ALA A 307 -5.29 16.54 2.10
N VAL A 308 -4.90 17.13 0.95
CA VAL A 308 -3.50 17.51 0.71
C VAL A 308 -3.03 18.61 1.67
N VAL A 309 -3.86 19.61 1.95
CA VAL A 309 -3.51 20.68 2.91
C VAL A 309 -3.32 20.09 4.31
N ALA A 310 -4.17 19.15 4.73
CA ALA A 310 -4.01 18.49 6.02
C ALA A 310 -2.76 17.61 6.09
N LEU A 311 -2.41 16.90 5.00
CA LEU A 311 -1.15 16.16 4.90
C LEU A 311 0.07 17.10 4.96
N ALA A 312 0.02 18.25 4.28
CA ALA A 312 1.08 19.26 4.31
C ALA A 312 1.23 19.88 5.71
N ALA A 313 0.11 20.20 6.38
CA ALA A 313 0.10 20.70 7.74
C ALA A 313 0.67 19.67 8.73
N MET A 314 0.36 18.38 8.54
CA MET A 314 0.92 17.29 9.34
C MET A 314 2.43 17.16 9.15
N ALA A 315 2.92 17.21 7.90
CA ALA A 315 4.36 17.18 7.61
C ALA A 315 5.08 18.39 8.21
N LEU A 316 4.51 19.60 8.05
CA LEU A 316 5.05 20.83 8.62
C LEU A 316 5.08 20.79 10.16
N TYR A 317 4.01 20.29 10.80
CA TYR A 317 4.00 20.07 12.24
C TYR A 317 5.15 19.17 12.68
N CYS A 318 5.39 18.07 11.96
CA CYS A 318 6.51 17.18 12.27
C CYS A 318 7.86 17.88 12.11
N VAL A 319 8.07 18.65 11.03
CA VAL A 319 9.29 19.47 10.86
C VAL A 319 9.53 20.36 12.07
N LEU A 320 8.51 21.09 12.53
CA LEU A 320 8.64 22.04 13.64
C LEU A 320 8.93 21.34 14.98
N VAL A 321 8.43 20.11 15.15
CA VAL A 321 8.56 19.38 16.42
C VAL A 321 9.78 18.45 16.46
N THR A 322 10.42 18.12 15.33
CA THR A 322 11.61 17.23 15.32
C THR A 322 12.77 17.65 16.23
N GLY A 323 12.88 18.93 16.61
CA GLY A 323 13.88 19.43 17.58
C GLY A 323 13.50 19.25 19.06
N HIS A 324 12.23 19.02 19.36
CA HIS A 324 11.72 18.72 20.70
C HIS A 324 11.48 17.21 20.76
N ARG A 325 12.13 16.49 21.68
CA ARG A 325 12.02 15.02 21.76
C ARG A 325 10.55 14.59 21.63
N ILE A 326 10.21 14.00 20.48
CA ILE A 326 8.97 13.27 20.27
C ILE A 326 9.11 11.98 21.10
N GLY A 327 9.05 12.13 22.42
CA GLY A 327 9.33 11.08 23.40
C GLY A 327 8.06 10.46 23.99
N GLY A 328 6.90 11.07 23.76
CA GLY A 328 5.63 10.60 24.27
C GLY A 328 4.96 9.61 23.31
N GLY A 329 4.70 8.38 23.75
CA GLY A 329 3.91 7.40 22.98
C GLY A 329 2.52 7.93 22.57
N VAL A 330 1.98 8.89 23.31
CA VAL A 330 0.72 9.59 23.00
C VAL A 330 0.83 10.39 21.71
N GLN A 331 1.91 11.14 21.49
CA GLN A 331 2.07 11.97 20.29
C GLN A 331 2.14 11.09 19.03
N ALA A 332 2.86 9.99 19.09
CA ALA A 332 2.92 9.05 17.98
C ALA A 332 1.58 8.36 17.72
N ALA A 333 0.83 7.99 18.77
CA ALA A 333 -0.51 7.44 18.63
C ALA A 333 -1.47 8.45 17.95
N VAL A 334 -1.39 9.74 18.32
CA VAL A 334 -2.18 10.81 17.71
C VAL A 334 -1.81 11.00 16.25
N LEU A 335 -0.51 11.05 15.92
CA LEU A 335 -0.06 11.19 14.53
C LEU A 335 -0.47 9.98 13.67
N SER A 336 -0.31 8.75 14.16
CA SER A 336 -0.77 7.55 13.47
C SER A 336 -2.29 7.54 13.28
N GLY A 337 -3.05 7.97 14.29
CA GLY A 337 -4.51 8.13 14.19
C GLY A 337 -4.91 9.18 13.17
N LEU A 338 -4.23 10.32 13.14
CA LEU A 338 -4.49 11.38 12.16
C LEU A 338 -4.16 10.92 10.74
N LEU A 339 -3.02 10.24 10.55
CA LEU A 339 -2.63 9.67 9.25
C LEU A 339 -3.65 8.63 8.77
N ALA A 340 -4.17 7.79 9.68
CA ALA A 340 -5.21 6.81 9.36
C ALA A 340 -6.50 7.49 8.87
N VAL A 341 -6.96 8.56 9.53
CA VAL A 341 -8.11 9.36 9.07
C VAL A 341 -7.83 10.00 7.71
N LEU A 342 -6.65 10.60 7.53
CA LEU A 342 -6.26 11.27 6.28
C LEU A 342 -6.09 10.27 5.13
N ALA A 343 -5.61 9.06 5.39
CA ALA A 343 -5.56 7.99 4.41
C ALA A 343 -6.96 7.63 3.91
N GLY A 344 -7.87 7.34 4.84
CA GLY A 344 -9.27 7.07 4.50
C GLY A 344 -9.92 8.23 3.76
N TYR A 345 -9.74 9.46 4.25
CA TYR A 345 -10.31 10.66 3.63
C TYR A 345 -9.74 10.94 2.24
N SER A 346 -8.45 10.68 2.00
CA SER A 346 -7.81 10.83 0.69
C SER A 346 -8.40 9.87 -0.34
N PHE A 347 -8.52 8.59 0.00
CA PHE A 347 -9.12 7.58 -0.88
C PHE A 347 -10.63 7.74 -1.05
N GLY A 348 -11.34 8.23 -0.02
CA GLY A 348 -12.78 8.48 -0.09
C GLY A 348 -13.14 9.76 -0.85
N SER A 349 -12.30 10.80 -0.77
CA SER A 349 -12.54 12.08 -1.45
C SER A 349 -12.18 12.05 -2.94
N ALA A 350 -11.31 11.13 -3.34
CA ALA A 350 -11.07 10.83 -4.74
C ALA A 350 -12.06 9.75 -5.21
N ALA A 351 -12.95 10.12 -6.13
CA ALA A 351 -13.92 9.19 -6.72
C ALA A 351 -13.53 8.85 -8.17
N PRO A 352 -12.44 8.10 -8.41
CA PRO A 352 -12.07 7.75 -9.77
C PRO A 352 -13.13 6.84 -10.37
N ARG A 353 -13.43 7.07 -11.65
CA ARG A 353 -14.44 6.28 -12.38
C ARG A 353 -13.89 4.96 -12.90
N TYR A 354 -12.58 4.86 -13.11
CA TYR A 354 -11.92 3.65 -13.63
C TYR A 354 -11.33 2.81 -12.50
N ASN A 355 -11.69 1.52 -12.47
CA ASN A 355 -11.18 0.56 -11.49
C ASN A 355 -9.64 0.39 -11.54
N PRO A 356 -8.98 0.33 -12.71
CA PRO A 356 -7.52 0.28 -12.77
C PRO A 356 -6.83 1.48 -12.10
N THR A 357 -7.45 2.67 -12.10
CA THR A 357 -6.89 3.84 -11.40
C THR A 357 -6.94 3.69 -9.88
N ARG A 358 -7.94 2.98 -9.34
CA ARG A 358 -8.02 2.67 -7.90
C ARG A 358 -6.92 1.70 -7.49
N VAL A 359 -6.71 0.67 -8.31
CA VAL A 359 -5.61 -0.29 -8.14
C VAL A 359 -4.28 0.45 -8.14
N LEU A 360 -4.06 1.38 -9.09
CA LEU A 360 -2.87 2.20 -9.13
C LEU A 360 -2.70 3.05 -7.85
N GLY A 361 -3.76 3.71 -7.38
CA GLY A 361 -3.69 4.50 -6.15
C GLY A 361 -3.29 3.68 -4.93
N VAL A 362 -3.83 2.47 -4.78
CA VAL A 362 -3.43 1.54 -3.70
C VAL A 362 -2.00 1.02 -3.90
N ALA A 363 -1.64 0.67 -5.13
CA ALA A 363 -0.30 0.20 -5.46
C ALA A 363 0.79 1.23 -5.08
N ILE A 364 0.53 2.52 -5.30
CA ILE A 364 1.43 3.61 -4.90
C ILE A 364 1.65 3.64 -3.38
N VAL A 365 0.63 3.33 -2.58
CA VAL A 365 0.76 3.28 -1.11
C VAL A 365 1.55 2.05 -0.66
N PHE A 366 1.50 0.96 -1.42
CA PHE A 366 2.24 -0.27 -1.12
C PHE A 366 3.71 -0.20 -1.52
N VAL A 367 4.03 0.45 -2.65
CA VAL A 367 5.40 0.58 -3.13
C VAL A 367 6.22 1.43 -2.14
N PRO A 368 7.41 0.97 -1.71
CA PRO A 368 8.28 1.76 -0.84
C PRO A 368 8.60 3.12 -1.46
N SER A 369 8.38 4.19 -0.69
CA SER A 369 8.63 5.54 -1.18
C SER A 369 10.10 5.94 -1.03
N VAL A 370 10.55 6.90 -1.84
CA VAL A 370 11.89 7.52 -1.72
C VAL A 370 12.17 8.01 -0.29
N ILE A 371 11.13 8.46 0.41
CA ILE A 371 11.23 8.96 1.78
C ILE A 371 11.45 7.83 2.78
N THR A 372 10.83 6.65 2.58
CA THR A 372 11.12 5.49 3.43
C THR A 372 12.58 5.07 3.33
N ALA A 373 13.17 5.09 2.13
CA ALA A 373 14.58 4.82 1.91
C ALA A 373 15.49 5.90 2.54
N LEU A 374 15.12 7.18 2.41
CA LEU A 374 15.84 8.29 3.04
C LEU A 374 15.83 8.16 4.56
N HIS A 375 14.68 7.85 5.14
CA HIS A 375 14.51 7.71 6.58
C HIS A 375 15.32 6.51 7.10
N ASP A 376 15.26 5.35 6.44
CA ASP A 376 16.06 4.18 6.82
C ASP A 376 17.56 4.51 6.77
N ARG A 377 18.03 5.17 5.72
CA ARG A 377 19.45 5.52 5.58
C ARG A 377 19.94 6.55 6.60
N LEU A 378 19.18 7.61 6.85
CA LEU A 378 19.53 8.64 7.84
C LEU A 378 19.31 8.19 9.29
N GLY A 379 18.47 7.18 9.47
CA GLY A 379 18.06 6.66 10.76
C GLY A 379 18.95 5.54 11.33
N ARG A 380 19.78 4.89 10.50
CA ARG A 380 20.77 3.87 10.92
C ARG A 380 21.94 4.49 11.71
N GLN A 381 21.68 5.08 12.87
CA GLN A 381 22.75 5.26 13.85
C GLN A 381 23.14 3.88 14.40
N GLN A 382 24.41 3.53 14.16
CA GLN A 382 25.21 2.43 14.74
C GLN A 382 24.40 1.36 15.48
N CYS A 383 24.12 0.24 14.80
CA CYS A 383 23.65 -0.96 15.48
C CYS A 383 24.70 -1.34 16.52
N VAL A 384 24.35 -1.25 17.80
CA VAL A 384 25.27 -1.53 18.89
C VAL A 384 25.49 -3.04 18.91
N SER A 385 26.71 -3.46 18.60
CA SER A 385 27.17 -4.83 18.80
C SER A 385 27.25 -5.07 20.30
N ASP A 386 26.32 -5.83 20.87
CA ASP A 386 26.51 -6.35 22.20
C ASP A 386 27.47 -7.56 22.12
N LEU A 387 28.51 -7.59 22.95
CA LEU A 387 29.52 -8.65 22.94
C LEU A 387 28.88 -9.98 23.36
N GLY A 388 28.44 -10.76 22.37
CA GLY A 388 27.78 -12.06 22.55
C GLY A 388 26.32 -12.14 22.07
N GLY A 389 25.75 -11.06 21.53
CA GLY A 389 24.36 -11.01 21.07
C GLY A 389 24.19 -10.37 19.69
N TRP A 390 23.19 -10.83 18.93
CA TRP A 390 22.83 -10.28 17.63
C TRP A 390 22.41 -8.81 17.70
N TYR A 391 22.69 -8.08 16.61
CA TYR A 391 22.42 -6.66 16.43
C TYR A 391 20.93 -6.31 16.61
N LEU A 392 20.57 -5.62 17.70
CA LEU A 392 19.36 -4.80 17.72
C LEU A 392 19.73 -3.42 17.18
N CYS A 393 19.38 -3.13 15.93
CA CYS A 393 19.39 -1.75 15.47
C CYS A 393 18.20 -1.05 16.17
N PRO A 394 18.43 -0.09 17.08
CA PRO A 394 17.34 0.64 17.69
C PRO A 394 16.54 1.36 16.60
N THR A 395 15.23 1.51 16.80
CA THR A 395 14.36 2.29 15.91
C THR A 395 15.02 3.64 15.66
N PRO A 396 15.15 4.07 14.40
CA PRO A 396 15.90 5.25 14.03
C PRO A 396 15.42 6.44 14.86
N SER A 397 16.35 7.10 15.56
CA SER A 397 16.03 8.33 16.27
C SER A 397 15.72 9.40 15.22
N MET A 398 14.67 10.20 15.44
CA MET A 398 14.28 11.33 14.58
C MET A 398 15.31 12.48 14.69
N ALA A 399 16.59 12.20 14.46
CA ALA A 399 17.68 13.16 14.63
C ALA A 399 17.79 14.13 13.44
N SER A 400 17.25 13.76 12.26
CA SER A 400 17.29 14.59 11.06
C SER A 400 15.89 15.04 10.62
N PRO A 401 15.64 16.34 10.42
CA PRO A 401 14.37 16.83 9.88
C PRO A 401 14.23 16.61 8.36
N ALA A 402 15.29 16.12 7.68
CA ALA A 402 15.32 16.01 6.23
C ALA A 402 14.15 15.18 5.63
N PRO A 403 13.75 14.01 6.18
CA PRO A 403 12.60 13.24 5.66
C PRO A 403 11.27 14.00 5.72
N PHE A 404 11.09 14.88 6.70
CA PHE A 404 9.86 15.66 6.84
C PHE A 404 9.84 16.86 5.88
N TRP A 405 10.99 17.50 5.66
CA TRP A 405 11.12 18.55 4.64
C TRP A 405 10.88 18.01 3.23
N THR A 406 11.38 16.81 2.93
CA THR A 406 11.15 16.18 1.62
C THR A 406 9.70 15.75 1.44
N ALA A 407 9.08 15.18 2.48
CA ALA A 407 7.65 14.87 2.48
C ALA A 407 6.79 16.13 2.26
N LEU A 408 7.14 17.25 2.90
CA LEU A 408 6.47 18.53 2.70
C LEU A 408 6.64 19.02 1.25
N GLY A 409 7.85 18.93 0.71
CA GLY A 409 8.15 19.31 -0.68
C GLY A 409 7.37 18.48 -1.70
N ILE A 410 7.33 17.15 -1.54
CA ILE A 410 6.54 16.25 -2.40
C ILE A 410 5.05 16.57 -2.28
N THR A 411 4.54 16.77 -1.05
CA THR A 411 3.13 17.12 -0.82
C THR A 411 2.75 18.45 -1.44
N ALA A 412 3.63 19.47 -1.35
CA ALA A 412 3.44 20.76 -2.01
C ALA A 412 3.45 20.63 -3.54
N GLY A 413 4.34 19.81 -4.10
CA GLY A 413 4.35 19.45 -5.51
C GLY A 413 3.05 18.78 -5.97
N CYS A 414 2.53 17.82 -5.18
CA CYS A 414 1.24 17.21 -5.43
C CYS A 414 0.08 18.22 -5.34
N ALA A 415 0.12 19.17 -4.40
CA ALA A 415 -0.85 20.26 -4.29
C ALA A 415 -0.86 21.14 -5.54
N ALA A 416 0.33 21.54 -6.01
CA ALA A 416 0.49 22.30 -7.25
C ALA A 416 -0.01 21.52 -8.47
N GLY A 417 0.31 20.21 -8.55
CA GLY A 417 -0.21 19.31 -9.58
C GLY A 417 -1.74 19.20 -9.57
N LEU A 418 -2.35 19.13 -8.38
CA LEU A 418 -3.81 19.13 -8.23
C LEU A 418 -4.43 20.46 -8.68
N LEU A 419 -3.79 21.59 -8.37
CA LEU A 419 -4.24 22.91 -8.83
C LEU A 419 -4.14 23.02 -10.35
N ALA A 420 -3.02 22.59 -10.94
CA ALA A 420 -2.81 22.56 -12.37
C ALA A 420 -3.86 21.68 -13.08
N LEU A 421 -4.13 20.47 -12.56
CA LEU A 421 -5.19 19.59 -13.09
C LEU A 421 -6.57 20.23 -13.01
N ARG A 422 -6.89 20.92 -11.91
CA ARG A 422 -8.16 21.63 -11.77
C ARG A 422 -8.28 22.80 -12.75
N TYR A 423 -7.18 23.51 -12.99
CA TYR A 423 -7.13 24.65 -13.91
C TYR A 423 -7.26 24.20 -15.38
N TRP A 424 -6.52 23.17 -15.78
CA TRP A 424 -6.53 22.66 -17.16
C TRP A 424 -7.77 21.82 -17.48
N ARG A 425 -8.33 21.09 -16.50
CA ARG A 425 -9.52 20.27 -16.68
C ARG A 425 -10.72 20.92 -15.99
N LYS A 426 -11.26 21.95 -16.65
CA LYS A 426 -12.54 22.58 -16.28
C LYS A 426 -13.63 21.50 -16.21
N PRO A 427 -14.57 21.58 -15.24
CA PRO A 427 -15.70 20.68 -15.24
C PRO A 427 -16.45 20.89 -16.56
N THR A 428 -16.66 19.82 -17.33
CA THR A 428 -17.56 19.87 -18.47
C THR A 428 -18.96 20.09 -17.91
N THR A 429 -19.39 21.35 -17.93
CA THR A 429 -20.73 21.78 -17.54
C THR A 429 -21.72 21.36 -18.63
N THR A 430 -22.08 20.08 -18.67
CA THR A 430 -23.22 19.55 -19.43
C THR A 430 -23.62 18.20 -18.83
N GLU A 431 -24.23 18.24 -17.66
CA GLU A 431 -25.25 17.28 -17.19
C GLU A 431 -25.92 17.96 -16.00
N SER A 432 -26.65 19.05 -16.30
CA SER A 432 -27.70 19.52 -15.42
C SER A 432 -28.82 18.49 -15.45
N VAL A 433 -29.26 18.05 -14.28
CA VAL A 433 -30.69 17.92 -13.97
C VAL A 433 -31.52 17.28 -15.09
N ALA A 434 -31.42 15.96 -15.26
CA ALA A 434 -32.51 15.13 -15.74
C ALA A 434 -32.14 13.66 -15.55
N ASP A 435 -32.96 12.99 -14.75
CA ASP A 435 -33.26 11.55 -14.80
C ASP A 435 -32.38 10.53 -14.05
N ILE A 436 -32.93 10.18 -12.89
CA ILE A 436 -32.94 8.89 -12.13
C ILE A 436 -31.87 8.69 -11.05
#